data_AF-A0A645F6M4-F1
#
_entry.id   AF-A0A645F6M4-F1
#
_cell.length_a   1.000
_cell.length_b   1.000
_cell.length_c   1.000
_cell.angle_alpha   90.00
_cell.angle_beta   90.00
_cell.angle_gamma   90.00
#
_symmetry.space_group_name_H-M   'P 1'
#
loop_
_entity.id
_entity.type
_entity.pdbx_description
1 polymer ?
#
loop_
_entity_poly.entity_id
_entity_poly.type
_entity_poly.pdbx_seq_one_letter_code
_entity_poly.pdbx_strand_id
1 'polypeptide(L)' 'MTLFVCTQIEAPCQPGNQVAITEITVQDFAALGITPASIGTSVALGFGMVFFLAMLGLGLGVVLQMIRRHL' A
#
# COMPACT_ATOMS: atom_id res chain seq x y z
N MET A 1 -7.06 8.03 18.45
CA MET A 1 -7.30 6.77 17.74
C MET A 1 -6.68 5.66 18.57
N THR A 2 -7.49 5.02 19.40
CA THR A 2 -7.11 3.92 20.29
C THR A 2 -7.89 2.71 19.83
N LEU A 3 -7.20 1.74 19.24
CA LEU A 3 -7.80 0.49 18.77
C LEU A 3 -8.04 -0.38 20.01
N PHE A 4 -9.32 -0.60 20.34
CA PHE A 4 -9.72 -1.53 21.39
C PHE A 4 -10.14 -2.84 20.73
N VAL A 5 -9.47 -3.93 21.09
CA VAL A 5 -9.84 -5.29 20.64
C VAL A 5 -10.38 -6.05 21.84
N CYS A 6 -11.37 -6.90 21.58
CA CYS A 6 -12.02 -7.71 22.61
C CYS A 6 -11.29 -9.04 22.74
N THR A 7 -10.98 -9.42 23.97
CA THR A 7 -10.27 -10.67 24.27
C THR A 7 -11.16 -11.91 24.17
N GLN A 8 -12.48 -11.72 24.04
CA GLN A 8 -13.48 -12.76 23.86
C GLN A 8 -14.40 -12.44 22.67
N ILE A 9 -14.88 -13.48 21.98
CA ILE A 9 -15.77 -13.37 20.82
C ILE A 9 -17.18 -13.05 21.35
N GLU A 10 -17.44 -11.77 21.55
CA GLU A 10 -18.73 -11.29 22.04
C GLU A 10 -19.04 -9.92 21.45
N ALA A 11 -20.29 -9.71 21.02
CA ALA A 11 -20.74 -8.46 20.42
C ALA A 11 -22.10 -8.07 21.03
N PRO A 12 -22.22 -6.92 21.73
CA PRO A 12 -21.22 -5.86 21.97
C PRO A 12 -20.25 -6.17 23.13
N CYS A 13 -18.99 -5.77 22.99
CA CYS A 13 -17.96 -6.03 24.00
C CYS A 13 -18.17 -5.21 25.28
N GLN A 14 -18.33 -5.89 26.41
CA GLN A 14 -18.42 -5.26 27.71
C GLN A 14 -17.14 -4.47 28.08
N PRO A 15 -17.26 -3.34 28.80
CA PRO A 15 -16.15 -2.44 29.09
C PRO A 15 -15.03 -3.06 29.93
N GLY A 16 -15.28 -4.16 30.63
CA GLY A 16 -14.26 -4.91 31.36
C GLY A 16 -13.36 -5.81 30.49
N ASN A 17 -13.78 -6.10 29.25
CA ASN A 17 -13.08 -6.99 28.31
C ASN A 17 -12.42 -6.23 27.17
N GLN A 18 -12.36 -4.89 27.26
CA GLN A 18 -11.72 -4.03 26.29
C GLN A 18 -10.28 -3.76 26.74
N VAL A 19 -9.30 -4.21 25.94
CA VAL A 19 -7.88 -3.97 26.24
C VAL A 19 -7.36 -2.91 25.27
N ALA A 20 -6.72 -1.87 25.82
CA ALA A 20 -6.02 -0.86 25.03
C ALA A 20 -4.71 -1.46 24.53
N ILE A 21 -4.54 -1.53 23.20
CA ILE A 21 -3.35 -2.10 22.59
C ILE A 21 -2.20 -1.08 22.69
N THR A 22 -1.27 -1.30 23.62
CA THR A 22 -0.06 -0.46 23.81
C THR A 22 1.13 -0.93 22.98
N GLU A 23 1.02 -2.08 22.32
CA GLU A 23 2.11 -2.71 21.57
C GLU A 23 1.56 -3.22 20.23
N ILE A 24 2.10 -2.71 19.12
CA ILE A 24 1.68 -3.09 17.76
C ILE A 24 2.15 -4.52 17.53
N THR A 25 1.27 -5.49 17.78
CA THR A 25 1.60 -6.90 17.57
C THR A 25 1.33 -7.28 16.12
N VAL A 26 1.98 -8.33 15.62
CA VAL A 26 1.84 -8.82 14.23
C VAL A 26 0.38 -9.09 13.82
N GLN A 27 -0.48 -9.30 14.82
CA GLN A 27 -1.92 -9.54 14.67
C GLN A 27 -2.69 -8.27 14.27
N ASP A 28 -2.25 -7.07 14.69
CA ASP A 28 -2.86 -5.81 14.28
C ASP A 28 -2.62 -5.53 12.79
N PHE A 29 -1.44 -5.84 12.27
CA PHE A 29 -1.16 -5.74 10.84
C PHE A 29 -2.07 -6.66 10.01
N ALA A 30 -2.33 -7.88 10.50
CA ALA A 30 -3.26 -8.80 9.87
C ALA A 30 -4.73 -8.30 9.94
N ALA A 31 -5.13 -7.70 11.07
CA ALA A 31 -6.46 -7.09 11.24
C ALA A 31 -6.66 -5.83 10.37
N LEU A 32 -5.58 -5.09 10.12
CA LEU A 32 -5.54 -3.93 9.21
C LEU A 32 -5.34 -4.32 7.74
N GLY A 33 -5.21 -5.63 7.43
CA GLY A 33 -4.98 -6.14 6.08
C GLY A 33 -3.59 -5.83 5.51
N ILE A 34 -2.67 -5.32 6.33
CA ILE A 34 -1.28 -5.04 5.97
C ILE A 34 -0.52 -6.37 6.04
N THR A 35 -0.42 -7.03 4.89
CA THR A 35 0.35 -8.26 4.72
C THR A 35 1.65 -7.95 3.96
N PRO A 36 2.69 -8.79 4.07
CA PRO A 36 3.89 -8.64 3.25
C PRO A 36 3.57 -8.57 1.75
N ALA A 37 2.53 -9.29 1.32
CA ALA A 37 2.01 -9.24 -0.04
C ALA A 37 1.44 -7.86 -0.41
N SER A 38 0.68 -7.20 0.47
CA SER A 38 0.11 -5.87 0.18
C SER A 38 1.18 -4.77 0.12
N ILE A 39 2.27 -4.92 0.87
CA ILE A 39 3.42 -4.00 0.80
C ILE A 39 4.17 -4.21 -0.52
N GLY A 40 4.41 -5.47 -0.90
CA GLY A 40 5.04 -5.80 -2.18
C GLY A 40 4.26 -5.25 -3.38
N THR A 41 2.93 -5.42 -3.40
CA THR A 41 2.09 -4.92 -4.50
C THR A 41 2.04 -3.40 -4.56
N SER A 42 1.96 -2.70 -3.42
CA SER A 42 1.94 -1.24 -3.40
C SER A 42 3.26 -0.62 -3.88
N VAL A 43 4.41 -1.19 -3.48
CA VAL A 43 5.73 -0.75 -3.96
C VAL A 43 5.90 -1.04 -5.46
N ALA A 44 5.51 -2.24 -5.92
CA ALA A 44 5.58 -2.60 -7.33
C ALA A 44 4.72 -1.68 -8.21
N LEU A 45 3.53 -1.31 -7.74
CA LEU A 45 2.62 -0.42 -8.44
C LEU A 45 3.16 1.02 -8.49
N GLY A 46 3.73 1.51 -7.38
CA GLY A 46 4.40 2.81 -7.32
C GLY A 46 5.59 2.90 -8.29
N PHE A 47 6.49 1.91 -8.26
CA PHE A 47 7.62 1.85 -9.18
C PHE A 47 7.17 1.71 -10.64
N GLY A 48 6.17 0.86 -10.89
CA GLY A 48 5.60 0.64 -12.21
C GLY A 48 5.05 1.92 -12.84
N MET A 49 4.35 2.76 -12.07
CA MET A 49 3.85 4.05 -12.58
C MET A 49 4.97 5.00 -12.98
N VAL A 50 5.98 5.17 -12.12
CA VAL A 50 7.12 6.05 -12.40
C VAL A 50 7.90 5.57 -13.63
N PHE A 51 8.13 4.25 -13.72
CA PHE A 51 8.80 3.65 -14.86
C PHE A 51 8.00 3.84 -16.17
N PHE A 52 6.68 3.67 -16.12
CA PHE A 52 5.81 3.88 -17.28
C PHE A 52 5.87 5.33 -17.80
N LEU A 53 5.82 6.31 -16.89
CA LEU A 53 5.99 7.72 -17.23
C LEU A 53 7.35 8.01 -17.88
N ALA A 54 8.42 7.42 -17.35
CA ALA A 54 9.76 7.56 -17.91
C ALA A 54 9.86 6.97 -19.34
N MET A 55 9.28 5.78 -19.55
CA MET A 55 9.22 5.13 -20.86
C MET A 55 8.42 5.94 -21.88
N LEU A 56 7.30 6.54 -21.48
CA LEU A 56 6.52 7.45 -22.33
C LEU A 56 7.34 8.67 -22.78
N GLY A 57 8.07 9.30 -21.84
CA GLY A 57 8.95 10.42 -22.15
C GLY A 57 10.07 10.03 -23.13
N LEU A 58 10.68 8.87 -22.92
CA LEU A 58 11.67 8.31 -23.85
C LEU A 58 11.08 8.05 -25.23
N GLY A 59 9.91 7.42 -25.32
CA GLY A 59 9.22 7.14 -26.58
C GLY A 59 8.91 8.42 -27.36
N LEU A 60 8.34 9.43 -26.69
CA LEU A 60 8.08 10.74 -27.30
C LEU A 60 9.37 11.42 -27.78
N GLY A 61 10.45 11.34 -27.00
CA GLY A 61 11.76 11.86 -27.39
C GLY A 61 12.31 11.20 -28.65
N VAL A 62 12.23 9.87 -28.75
CA VAL A 62 12.65 9.11 -29.93
C VAL A 62 11.81 9.48 -31.15
N VAL A 63 10.48 9.59 -31.00
CA VAL A 63 9.58 9.99 -32.11
C VAL A 63 9.94 11.38 -32.62
N LEU A 64 10.13 12.36 -31.72
CA LEU A 64 10.55 13.72 -32.11
C LEU A 64 11.91 13.72 -32.79
N GLN A 65 12.83 12.87 -32.35
CA GLN A 65 14.14 12.73 -32.99
C GLN A 65 14.05 12.11 -34.39
N MET A 66 13.17 11.15 -34.61
CA MET A 66 12.92 10.59 -35.95
C MET A 66 12.31 11.64 -36.88
N ILE A 67 11.32 12.41 -36.40
CA ILE A 67 10.71 13.51 -37.17
C ILE A 67 11.77 14.53 -37.58
N ARG A 68 12.64 14.95 -36.65
CA ARG A 68 13.74 15.90 -36.92
C ARG A 68 14.79 15.37 -37.89
N ARG A 69 14.94 14.05 -38.04
CA ARG A 69 15.90 13.46 -38.99
C ARG A 69 15.31 13.29 -40.39
N HIS A 70 14.00 13.27 -40.53
CA HIS A 70 13.31 13.05 -41.80
C HIS A 70 12.78 14.34 -42.46
N LEU A 71 12.81 15.47 -41.75
CA LEU A 71 12.48 16.80 -42.25
C LEU A 71 13.75 17.61 -42.52
#